data_AF-A0A222NZJ0-F1
#
_entry.id   AF-A0A222NZJ0-F1
#
_cell.length_a   1.000
_cell.length_b   1.000
_cell.length_c   1.000
_cell.angle_alpha   90.00
_cell.angle_beta   90.00
_cell.angle_gamma   90.00
#
_symmetry.space_group_name_H-M   'P 1'
#
loop_
_entity.id
_entity.type
_entity.pdbx_description
1 polymer ?
#
loop_
_entity_poly.entity_id
_entity_poly.type
_entity_poly.pdbx_seq_one_letter_code
_entity_poly.pdbx_strand_id
1 'polypeptide(L)'
;MQINWPLVIVLFCLSLPGVIIAVPRLINLLLPDNSDVLKRRISRLAMGQTLFMVLLMTFAGSILSLKTGLNAPILEALLEGRASFSPVQEMLLPVFLVTAGGLMVFLVLYYGVVASILDEKTFQTMRKVRAILGIDGCILYGGVVEEVIARWGLLNVLTFFSILFSGSRSPLIVWIALFLSGIVIALGQLPAYLAAGCQSSRRFIYSMLLLNSWQAMLFGWIFWQYGLIAAIGAHILFHIGWYLYDKT
;
A
#
# COMPACT_ATOMS: atom_id res chain seq x y z
N MET A 1 10.10 -26.13 4.89
CA MET A 1 9.01 -25.16 4.64
C MET A 1 8.55 -25.37 3.20
N GLN A 2 7.32 -25.83 3.00
CA GLN A 2 6.75 -25.88 1.65
C GLN A 2 6.23 -24.48 1.31
N ILE A 3 6.62 -23.95 0.15
CA ILE A 3 6.15 -22.66 -0.34
C ILE A 3 4.71 -22.82 -0.79
N ASN A 4 3.82 -21.93 -0.34
CA ASN A 4 2.43 -21.88 -0.80
C ASN A 4 2.35 -21.25 -2.20
N TRP A 5 2.72 -22.02 -3.22
CA TRP A 5 2.68 -21.58 -4.63
C TRP A 5 1.31 -21.06 -5.09
N PRO A 6 0.18 -21.70 -4.74
CA PRO A 6 -1.14 -21.16 -5.06
C PRO A 6 -1.33 -19.73 -4.57
N LEU A 7 -0.93 -19.45 -3.32
CA LEU A 7 -1.03 -18.11 -2.73
C LEU A 7 -0.14 -17.09 -3.46
N VAL A 8 1.11 -17.45 -3.75
CA VAL A 8 2.03 -16.59 -4.53
C VAL A 8 1.45 -16.25 -5.89
N ILE A 9 0.95 -17.25 -6.62
CA ILE A 9 0.37 -17.07 -7.97
C ILE A 9 -0.85 -16.16 -7.91
N VAL A 10 -1.77 -16.38 -6.97
CA VAL A 10 -2.99 -15.57 -6.84
C VAL A 10 -2.67 -14.12 -6.52
N LEU A 11 -1.80 -13.86 -5.54
CA LEU A 11 -1.44 -12.49 -5.18
C LEU A 11 -0.70 -11.77 -6.32
N PHE A 12 0.16 -12.47 -7.04
CA PHE A 12 0.83 -11.91 -8.22
C PHE A 12 -0.18 -11.57 -9.33
N CYS A 13 -1.09 -12.49 -9.65
CA CYS A 13 -2.11 -12.28 -10.68
C CYS A 13 -3.08 -11.16 -10.32
N LEU A 14 -3.50 -11.06 -9.05
CA LEU A 14 -4.35 -9.97 -8.55
C LEU A 14 -3.69 -8.59 -8.69
N SER A 15 -2.36 -8.54 -8.68
CA SER A 15 -1.59 -7.30 -8.81
C SER A 15 -1.44 -6.81 -10.26
N LEU A 16 -1.63 -7.69 -11.26
CA LEU A 16 -1.40 -7.36 -12.68
C LEU A 16 -2.26 -6.17 -13.17
N PRO A 17 -3.58 -6.11 -12.94
CA PRO A 17 -4.40 -5.02 -13.46
C PRO A 17 -3.98 -3.66 -12.90
N GLY A 18 -3.69 -3.60 -11.60
CA GLY A 18 -3.22 -2.38 -10.94
C GLY A 18 -1.93 -1.87 -11.57
N VAL A 19 -0.94 -2.75 -11.78
CA VAL A 19 0.34 -2.37 -12.39
C VAL A 19 0.17 -1.92 -13.83
N ILE A 20 -0.63 -2.64 -14.63
CA ILE A 20 -0.87 -2.32 -16.05
C ILE A 20 -1.59 -0.98 -16.23
N ILE A 21 -2.46 -0.60 -15.30
CA ILE A 21 -3.24 0.64 -15.39
C ILE A 21 -2.49 1.83 -14.79
N ALA A 22 -2.03 1.71 -13.54
CA ALA A 22 -1.49 2.83 -12.78
C ALA A 22 -0.11 3.27 -13.26
N VAL A 23 0.79 2.32 -13.55
CA VAL A 23 2.19 2.65 -13.88
C VAL A 23 2.30 3.47 -15.16
N PRO A 24 1.65 3.11 -16.28
CA PRO A 24 1.70 3.94 -17.49
C PRO A 24 1.13 5.34 -17.29
N ARG A 25 0.04 5.49 -16.52
CA ARG A 25 -0.55 6.80 -16.20
C ARG A 25 0.44 7.68 -15.43
N LEU A 26 1.12 7.11 -14.44
CA LEU A 26 2.15 7.82 -13.69
C LEU A 26 3.34 8.20 -14.58
N ILE A 27 3.85 7.29 -15.42
CA ILE A 27 4.97 7.61 -16.33
C ILE A 27 4.61 8.72 -17.31
N ASN A 28 3.38 8.74 -17.83
CA ASN A 28 2.91 9.82 -18.69
C ASN A 28 2.87 11.18 -17.97
N LEU A 29 2.54 11.20 -16.67
CA LEU A 29 2.61 12.40 -15.84
C LEU A 29 4.06 12.86 -15.61
N LEU A 30 4.98 11.92 -15.39
CA LEU A 30 6.38 12.21 -15.04
C LEU A 30 7.23 12.65 -16.24
N LEU A 31 6.84 12.29 -17.47
CA LEU A 31 7.59 12.55 -18.69
C LEU A 31 6.75 13.31 -19.74
N PRO A 32 6.11 14.46 -19.42
CA PRO A 32 5.10 15.07 -20.28
C PRO A 32 5.64 15.44 -21.66
N ASP A 33 6.86 15.98 -21.74
CA ASP A 33 7.47 16.53 -22.97
C ASP A 33 8.24 15.49 -23.80
N ASN A 34 8.22 14.22 -23.38
CA ASN A 34 8.93 13.14 -24.07
C ASN A 34 8.03 12.44 -25.12
N SER A 35 8.68 11.82 -26.11
CA SER A 35 7.99 11.07 -27.16
C SER A 35 7.22 9.85 -26.62
N ASP A 36 6.12 9.49 -27.29
CA ASP A 36 5.30 8.32 -26.92
C ASP A 36 6.07 6.99 -27.01
N VAL A 37 7.09 6.94 -27.86
CA VAL A 37 7.99 5.78 -27.95
C VAL A 37 8.80 5.63 -26.66
N LEU A 38 9.36 6.74 -26.14
CA LEU A 38 10.12 6.72 -24.90
C LEU A 38 9.21 6.44 -23.71
N LYS A 39 8.06 7.12 -23.59
CA LYS A 39 7.06 6.86 -22.55
C LYS A 39 6.69 5.39 -22.47
N ARG A 40 6.33 4.75 -23.59
CA ARG A 40 6.02 3.31 -23.64
C ARG A 40 7.18 2.40 -23.26
N ARG A 41 8.42 2.78 -23.57
CA ARG A 41 9.61 2.01 -23.16
C ARG A 41 9.81 2.07 -21.65
N ILE A 42 9.76 3.27 -21.08
CA ILE A 42 9.91 3.48 -19.64
C ILE A 42 8.75 2.84 -18.87
N SER A 43 7.50 2.95 -19.34
CA SER A 43 6.35 2.28 -18.72
C SER A 43 6.55 0.77 -18.65
N ARG A 44 7.05 0.13 -19.71
CA ARG A 44 7.33 -1.32 -19.70
C ARG A 44 8.41 -1.69 -18.69
N LEU A 45 9.48 -0.89 -18.59
CA LEU A 45 10.53 -1.12 -17.59
C LEU A 45 10.01 -0.95 -16.17
N ALA A 46 9.25 0.12 -15.90
CA ALA A 46 8.67 0.41 -14.59
C ALA A 46 7.63 -0.65 -14.18
N MET A 47 6.81 -1.14 -15.12
CA MET A 47 5.90 -2.26 -14.88
C MET A 47 6.69 -3.54 -14.56
N GLY A 48 7.74 -3.84 -15.32
CA GLY A 48 8.61 -5.00 -15.06
C GLY A 48 9.27 -4.94 -13.69
N GLN A 49 9.81 -3.79 -13.30
CA GLN A 49 10.36 -3.56 -11.96
C GLN A 49 9.29 -3.78 -10.87
N THR A 50 8.09 -3.22 -11.06
CA THR A 50 7.02 -3.33 -10.06
C THR A 50 6.55 -4.78 -9.92
N LEU A 51 6.36 -5.50 -11.03
CA LEU A 51 5.98 -6.91 -11.00
C LEU A 51 7.07 -7.78 -10.38
N PHE A 52 8.34 -7.49 -10.66
CA PHE A 52 9.44 -8.18 -9.98
C PHE A 52 9.39 -7.95 -8.46
N MET A 53 9.12 -6.73 -8.01
CA MET A 53 8.94 -6.42 -6.59
C MET A 53 7.73 -7.15 -5.99
N VAL A 54 6.59 -7.18 -6.69
CA VAL A 54 5.41 -7.96 -6.27
C VAL A 54 5.77 -9.44 -6.13
N LEU A 55 6.47 -10.03 -7.10
CA LEU A 55 6.89 -11.42 -7.04
C LEU A 55 7.80 -11.69 -5.82
N LEU A 56 8.79 -10.81 -5.60
CA LEU A 56 9.69 -10.92 -4.47
C LEU A 56 8.94 -10.83 -3.12
N MET A 57 8.02 -9.87 -3.00
CA MET A 57 7.26 -9.63 -1.77
C MET A 57 6.21 -10.70 -1.50
N THR A 58 5.52 -11.19 -2.54
CA THR A 58 4.59 -12.33 -2.42
C THR A 58 5.29 -13.60 -1.97
N PHE A 59 6.47 -13.86 -2.54
CA PHE A 59 7.33 -14.99 -2.15
C PHE A 59 7.82 -14.85 -0.71
N ALA A 60 8.38 -13.69 -0.35
CA ALA A 60 8.87 -13.42 1.00
C ALA A 60 7.75 -13.55 2.05
N GLY A 61 6.59 -12.95 1.81
CA GLY A 61 5.43 -13.05 2.69
C GLY A 61 4.98 -14.51 2.89
N SER A 62 4.93 -15.30 1.82
CA SER A 62 4.50 -16.72 1.88
C SER A 62 5.43 -17.62 2.68
N ILE A 63 6.72 -17.27 2.79
CA ILE A 63 7.69 -18.02 3.59
C ILE A 63 7.69 -17.52 5.03
N LEU A 64 7.66 -16.20 5.22
CA LEU A 64 7.89 -15.57 6.52
C LEU A 64 6.62 -15.51 7.39
N SER A 65 5.43 -15.53 6.79
CA SER A 65 4.14 -15.51 7.51
C SER A 65 4.06 -16.58 8.61
N LEU A 66 4.52 -17.79 8.32
CA LEU A 66 4.55 -18.91 9.28
C LEU A 66 5.43 -18.62 10.51
N LYS A 67 6.47 -17.78 10.36
CA LYS A 67 7.39 -17.44 11.46
C LYS A 67 6.96 -16.20 12.22
N THR A 68 6.31 -15.26 11.55
CA THR A 68 5.84 -13.99 12.13
C THR A 68 4.45 -14.10 12.75
N GLY A 69 3.63 -15.06 12.29
CA GLY A 69 2.21 -15.17 12.62
C GLY A 69 1.32 -14.24 11.78
N LEU A 70 1.88 -13.47 10.85
CA LEU A 70 1.14 -12.57 9.96
C LEU A 70 0.69 -13.32 8.71
N ASN A 71 -0.33 -14.16 8.88
CA ASN A 71 -0.86 -15.08 7.86
C ASN A 71 -2.02 -14.46 7.04
N ALA A 72 -2.48 -15.20 6.03
CA ALA A 72 -3.64 -14.81 5.21
C ALA A 72 -4.78 -15.84 5.33
N PRO A 73 -5.38 -16.03 6.52
CA PRO A 73 -6.24 -17.18 6.83
C PRO A 73 -7.46 -17.31 5.91
N ILE A 74 -8.09 -16.19 5.54
CA ILE A 74 -9.25 -16.19 4.63
C ILE A 74 -8.84 -16.67 3.22
N LEU A 75 -7.70 -16.18 2.72
CA LEU A 75 -7.23 -16.51 1.38
C LEU A 75 -6.69 -17.94 1.32
N GLU A 76 -5.98 -18.39 2.36
CA GLU A 76 -5.53 -19.77 2.49
C GLU A 76 -6.71 -20.73 2.57
N ALA A 77 -7.72 -20.45 3.40
CA ALA A 77 -8.94 -21.25 3.48
C ALA A 77 -9.69 -21.31 2.13
N LEU A 78 -9.73 -20.22 1.38
CA LEU A 78 -10.31 -20.19 0.04
C LEU A 78 -9.56 -21.11 -0.93
N LEU A 79 -8.23 -21.05 -0.95
CA LEU A 79 -7.39 -21.86 -1.83
C LEU A 79 -7.42 -23.35 -1.47
N GLU A 80 -7.63 -23.67 -0.21
CA GLU A 80 -7.79 -25.04 0.28
C GLU A 80 -9.23 -25.58 0.14
N GLY A 81 -10.17 -24.78 -0.35
CA GLY A 81 -11.59 -25.16 -0.48
C GLY A 81 -12.32 -25.27 0.87
N ARG A 82 -11.79 -24.63 1.92
CA ARG A 82 -12.34 -24.61 3.29
C ARG A 82 -12.89 -23.23 3.69
N ALA A 83 -13.21 -22.38 2.70
CA ALA A 83 -13.73 -21.05 2.96
C ALA A 83 -15.03 -21.11 3.79
N SER A 84 -15.12 -20.21 4.76
CA SER A 84 -16.32 -19.98 5.57
C SER A 84 -16.68 -18.50 5.54
N PHE A 85 -17.98 -18.22 5.64
CA PHE A 85 -18.49 -16.84 5.69
C PHE A 85 -18.29 -16.18 7.06
N SER A 86 -18.13 -16.94 8.15
CA SER A 86 -18.05 -16.39 9.51
C SER A 86 -16.90 -15.39 9.69
N PRO A 87 -15.64 -15.72 9.33
CA PRO A 87 -14.53 -14.79 9.53
C PRO A 87 -14.68 -13.50 8.73
N VAL A 88 -15.29 -13.59 7.54
CA VAL A 88 -15.57 -12.42 6.71
C VAL A 88 -16.61 -11.54 7.37
N GLN A 89 -17.71 -12.10 7.85
CA GLN A 89 -18.78 -11.35 8.51
C GLN A 89 -18.30 -10.66 9.79
N GLU A 90 -17.49 -11.35 10.59
CA GLU A 90 -16.94 -10.84 11.86
C GLU A 90 -15.99 -9.64 11.64
N MET A 91 -15.25 -9.61 10.53
CA MET A 91 -14.34 -8.49 10.23
C MET A 91 -15.04 -7.27 9.62
N LEU A 92 -16.22 -7.40 8.99
CA LEU A 92 -16.83 -6.31 8.22
C LEU A 92 -17.03 -5.03 9.03
N LEU A 93 -17.73 -5.11 10.16
CA LEU A 93 -18.05 -3.95 10.98
C LEU A 93 -16.79 -3.28 11.59
N PRO A 94 -15.89 -4.02 12.28
CA PRO A 94 -14.70 -3.37 12.86
C PRO A 94 -13.79 -2.79 11.79
N VAL A 95 -13.58 -3.48 10.67
CA VAL A 95 -12.75 -2.97 9.56
C VAL A 95 -13.38 -1.71 8.97
N PHE A 96 -14.70 -1.68 8.77
CA PHE A 96 -15.41 -0.50 8.28
C PHE A 96 -15.25 0.69 9.24
N LEU A 97 -15.52 0.52 10.54
CA LEU A 97 -15.45 1.60 11.53
C LEU A 97 -14.03 2.15 11.67
N VAL A 98 -13.03 1.27 11.74
CA VAL A 98 -11.61 1.67 11.84
C VAL A 98 -11.16 2.37 10.57
N THR A 99 -11.58 1.90 9.39
CA THR A 99 -11.27 2.57 8.12
C THR A 99 -11.93 3.94 8.02
N ALA A 100 -13.21 4.06 8.40
CA ALA A 100 -13.93 5.33 8.36
C ALA A 100 -13.33 6.37 9.32
N GLY A 101 -13.03 5.97 10.57
CA GLY A 101 -12.33 6.83 11.51
C GLY A 101 -10.91 7.17 11.03
N GLY A 102 -10.21 6.19 10.47
CA GLY A 102 -8.89 6.35 9.88
C GLY A 102 -8.85 7.34 8.71
N LEU A 103 -9.85 7.28 7.84
CA LEU A 103 -10.07 8.23 6.75
C LEU A 103 -10.35 9.63 7.31
N MET A 104 -11.20 9.78 8.33
CA MET A 104 -11.48 11.09 8.92
C MET A 104 -10.21 11.77 9.45
N VAL A 105 -9.37 11.02 10.20
CA VAL A 105 -8.07 11.53 10.66
C VAL A 105 -7.19 11.89 9.48
N PHE A 106 -7.13 11.03 8.45
CA PHE A 106 -6.33 11.31 7.26
C PHE A 106 -6.79 12.59 6.54
N LEU A 107 -8.10 12.83 6.39
CA LEU A 107 -8.63 14.04 5.79
C LEU A 107 -8.22 15.29 6.58
N VAL A 108 -8.23 15.23 7.91
CA VAL A 108 -7.74 16.30 8.78
C VAL A 108 -6.23 16.53 8.58
N LEU A 109 -5.43 15.46 8.54
CA LEU A 109 -3.99 15.57 8.29
C LEU A 109 -3.72 16.15 6.90
N TYR A 110 -4.42 15.68 5.86
CA TYR A 110 -4.18 16.08 4.48
C TYR A 110 -4.65 17.51 4.18
N TYR A 111 -5.91 17.84 4.47
CA TYR A 111 -6.50 19.14 4.15
C TYR A 111 -6.34 20.19 5.26
N GLY A 112 -6.21 19.78 6.52
CA GLY A 112 -6.05 20.69 7.64
C GLY A 112 -4.58 21.02 7.93
N VAL A 113 -3.72 20.00 7.97
CA VAL A 113 -2.30 20.19 8.31
C VAL A 113 -1.45 20.39 7.05
N VAL A 114 -1.40 19.38 6.17
CA VAL A 114 -0.48 19.36 5.02
C VAL A 114 -0.78 20.50 4.05
N ALA A 115 -2.04 20.75 3.70
CA ALA A 115 -2.42 21.87 2.84
C ALA A 115 -2.03 23.24 3.41
N SER A 116 -1.95 23.40 4.73
CA SER A 116 -1.57 24.66 5.38
C SER A 116 -0.06 24.92 5.41
N ILE A 117 0.76 23.86 5.38
CA ILE A 117 2.22 23.98 5.53
C ILE A 117 2.97 23.92 4.20
N LEU A 118 2.39 23.29 3.18
CA LEU A 118 2.98 23.18 1.85
C LEU A 118 2.66 24.40 1.00
N ASP A 119 3.54 24.68 0.04
CA ASP A 119 3.22 25.65 -1.00
C ASP A 119 2.15 25.11 -1.95
N GLU A 120 1.35 26.03 -2.49
CA GLU A 120 0.21 25.70 -3.36
C GLU A 120 0.61 24.80 -4.53
N LYS A 121 1.76 25.06 -5.15
CA LYS A 121 2.26 24.25 -6.27
C LYS A 121 2.51 22.81 -5.82
N THR A 122 3.25 22.58 -4.74
CA THR A 122 3.52 21.22 -4.23
C THR A 122 2.22 20.50 -3.85
N PHE A 123 1.30 21.17 -3.16
CA PHE A 123 0.03 20.57 -2.77
C PHE A 123 -0.82 20.18 -3.99
N GLN A 124 -0.92 21.05 -5.00
CA GLN A 124 -1.63 20.74 -6.25
C GLN A 124 -0.94 19.63 -7.06
N THR A 125 0.39 19.55 -7.06
CA THR A 125 1.10 18.41 -7.66
C THR A 125 0.74 17.11 -6.97
N MET A 126 0.67 17.07 -5.63
CA MET A 126 0.24 15.87 -4.91
C MET A 126 -1.19 15.44 -5.30
N ARG A 127 -2.12 16.40 -5.40
CA ARG A 127 -3.49 16.14 -5.88
C ARG A 127 -3.51 15.64 -7.32
N LYS A 128 -2.68 16.22 -8.20
CA LYS A 128 -2.55 15.81 -9.61
C LYS A 128 -2.02 14.38 -9.75
N VAL A 129 -1.08 13.97 -8.90
CA VAL A 129 -0.58 12.58 -8.86
C VAL A 129 -1.72 11.61 -8.51
N ARG A 130 -2.57 11.94 -7.53
CA ARG A 130 -3.76 11.12 -7.23
C ARG A 130 -4.76 11.11 -8.39
N ALA A 131 -5.08 12.28 -8.93
CA ALA A 131 -6.05 12.45 -10.02
C ALA A 131 -5.67 11.64 -11.26
N ILE A 132 -4.38 11.65 -11.66
CA ILE A 132 -3.93 10.90 -12.86
C ILE A 132 -4.04 9.39 -12.68
N LEU A 133 -3.90 8.89 -11.45
CA LEU A 133 -4.09 7.46 -11.18
C LEU A 133 -5.53 7.06 -11.41
N GLY A 134 -6.49 7.96 -11.16
CA GLY A 134 -7.92 7.68 -11.23
C GLY A 134 -8.38 6.74 -10.12
N ILE A 135 -9.69 6.66 -9.90
CA ILE A 135 -10.24 5.79 -8.85
C ILE A 135 -9.92 4.31 -9.08
N ASP A 136 -9.92 3.86 -10.34
CA ASP A 136 -9.56 2.50 -10.74
C ASP A 136 -8.07 2.21 -10.46
N GLY A 137 -7.17 3.16 -10.72
CA GLY A 137 -5.76 3.03 -10.36
C GLY A 137 -5.56 3.03 -8.84
N CYS A 138 -6.25 3.90 -8.10
CA CYS A 138 -6.21 3.89 -6.64
C CYS A 138 -6.72 2.57 -6.05
N ILE A 139 -7.81 2.02 -6.57
CA ILE A 139 -8.38 0.75 -6.08
C ILE A 139 -7.47 -0.44 -6.45
N LEU A 140 -7.05 -0.55 -7.71
CA LEU A 140 -6.32 -1.72 -8.20
C LEU A 140 -4.83 -1.68 -7.85
N TYR A 141 -4.20 -0.50 -7.87
CA TYR A 141 -2.81 -0.36 -7.47
C TYR A 141 -2.69 -0.05 -5.98
N GLY A 142 -3.28 1.03 -5.49
CA GLY A 142 -3.25 1.40 -4.08
C GLY A 142 -3.87 0.33 -3.18
N GLY A 143 -5.08 -0.10 -3.49
CA GLY A 143 -5.81 -1.08 -2.68
C GLY A 143 -5.24 -2.50 -2.73
N VAL A 144 -4.67 -2.94 -3.85
CA VAL A 144 -4.18 -4.34 -4.00
C VAL A 144 -2.66 -4.41 -4.05
N VAL A 145 -2.03 -3.76 -5.03
CA VAL A 145 -0.58 -3.87 -5.27
C VAL A 145 0.21 -3.36 -4.06
N GLU A 146 -0.16 -2.20 -3.50
CA GLU A 146 0.55 -1.66 -2.33
C GLU A 146 0.35 -2.54 -1.09
N GLU A 147 -0.83 -3.11 -0.87
CA GLU A 147 -1.07 -4.00 0.27
C GLU A 147 -0.29 -5.32 0.15
N VAL A 148 -0.19 -5.88 -1.06
CA VAL A 148 0.64 -7.06 -1.32
C VAL A 148 2.12 -6.77 -1.08
N ILE A 149 2.62 -5.62 -1.55
CA ILE A 149 4.03 -5.24 -1.34
C ILE A 149 4.30 -4.93 0.14
N ALA A 150 3.49 -4.05 0.73
CA ALA A 150 3.77 -3.43 2.02
C ALA A 150 3.35 -4.33 3.20
N ARG A 151 2.15 -4.91 3.17
CA ARG A 151 1.59 -5.63 4.32
C ARG A 151 1.94 -7.10 4.22
N TRP A 152 1.72 -7.72 3.07
CA TRP A 152 2.06 -9.12 2.90
C TRP A 152 3.57 -9.37 2.85
N GLY A 153 4.32 -8.61 2.05
CA GLY A 153 5.77 -8.80 1.91
C GLY A 153 6.59 -8.06 2.97
N LEU A 154 6.66 -6.73 2.86
CA LEU A 154 7.58 -5.90 3.62
C LEU A 154 7.37 -6.01 5.13
N LEU A 155 6.13 -5.96 5.62
CA LEU A 155 5.85 -6.06 7.05
C LEU A 155 6.22 -7.45 7.60
N ASN A 156 6.02 -8.52 6.84
CA ASN A 156 6.51 -9.86 7.20
C ASN A 156 8.05 -9.90 7.28
N VAL A 157 8.75 -9.30 6.30
CA VAL A 157 10.21 -9.20 6.30
C VAL A 157 10.71 -8.44 7.54
N LEU A 158 10.15 -7.26 7.80
CA LEU A 158 10.54 -6.43 8.95
C LEU A 158 10.23 -7.10 10.28
N THR A 159 9.06 -7.73 10.41
CA THR A 159 8.67 -8.45 11.63
C THR A 159 9.57 -9.65 11.85
N PHE A 160 9.91 -10.40 10.80
CA PHE A 160 10.80 -11.55 10.89
C PHE A 160 12.19 -11.15 11.40
N PHE A 161 12.82 -10.13 10.81
CA PHE A 161 14.12 -9.66 11.27
C PHE A 161 14.06 -9.06 12.67
N SER A 162 12.98 -8.36 13.02
CA SER A 162 12.79 -7.84 14.38
C SER A 162 12.65 -8.96 15.42
N ILE A 163 11.94 -10.05 15.10
CA ILE A 163 11.90 -11.26 15.95
C ILE A 163 13.28 -11.91 16.03
N LEU A 164 13.99 -12.02 14.91
CA LEU A 164 15.31 -12.64 14.85
C LEU A 164 16.33 -11.91 15.74
N PHE A 165 16.36 -10.58 15.70
CA PHE A 165 17.32 -9.79 16.46
C PHE A 165 16.92 -9.59 17.93
N SER A 166 15.62 -9.51 18.22
CA SER A 166 15.15 -9.33 19.60
C SER A 166 14.99 -10.65 20.38
N GLY A 167 14.87 -11.78 19.68
CA GLY A 167 14.59 -13.08 20.29
C GLY A 167 13.19 -13.19 20.92
N SER A 168 12.30 -12.21 20.72
CA SER A 168 10.95 -12.22 21.32
C SER A 168 9.86 -12.13 20.26
N ARG A 169 8.63 -12.48 20.62
CA ARG A 169 7.43 -12.38 19.77
C ARG A 169 6.36 -11.57 20.48
N SER A 170 6.67 -10.30 20.74
CA SER A 170 5.77 -9.38 21.44
C SER A 170 4.98 -8.50 20.48
N PRO A 171 3.79 -8.01 20.88
CA PRO A 171 3.05 -6.97 20.17
C PRO A 171 3.90 -5.74 19.82
N LEU A 172 4.86 -5.38 20.69
CA LEU A 172 5.75 -4.25 20.48
C LEU A 172 6.60 -4.40 19.21
N ILE A 173 7.04 -5.62 18.88
CA ILE A 173 7.80 -5.87 17.65
C ILE A 173 6.98 -5.57 16.41
N VAL A 174 5.72 -6.00 16.40
CA VAL A 174 4.83 -5.75 15.26
C VAL A 174 4.59 -4.25 15.11
N TRP A 175 4.38 -3.52 16.21
CA TRP A 175 4.28 -2.06 16.18
C TRP A 175 5.53 -1.36 15.64
N ILE A 176 6.73 -1.81 16.04
CA ILE A 176 7.98 -1.28 15.50
C ILE A 176 8.07 -1.57 13.99
N ALA A 177 7.75 -2.79 13.56
CA ALA A 177 7.76 -3.16 12.15
C ALA A 177 6.74 -2.37 11.32
N LEU A 178 5.57 -2.05 11.89
CA LEU A 178 4.56 -1.17 11.28
C LEU A 178 5.08 0.26 11.10
N PHE A 179 5.73 0.80 12.12
CA PHE A 179 6.32 2.13 12.03
C PHE A 179 7.43 2.19 10.97
N LEU A 180 8.33 1.20 10.98
CA LEU A 180 9.42 1.10 10.01
C LEU A 180 8.91 0.89 8.58
N SER A 181 7.87 0.08 8.38
CA SER A 181 7.29 -0.12 7.05
C SER A 181 6.72 1.19 6.49
N GLY A 182 6.05 2.00 7.33
CA GLY A 182 5.57 3.32 6.94
C GLY A 182 6.68 4.27 6.49
N ILE A 183 7.83 4.26 7.17
CA ILE A 183 9.00 5.05 6.75
C ILE A 183 9.52 4.56 5.39
N VAL A 184 9.70 3.25 5.22
CA VAL A 184 10.21 2.66 3.97
C VAL A 184 9.29 3.00 2.79
N ILE A 185 7.98 2.89 2.96
CA ILE A 185 7.00 3.24 1.92
C ILE A 185 7.03 4.74 1.61
N ALA A 186 7.05 5.60 2.63
CA ALA A 186 7.14 7.05 2.44
C ALA A 186 8.37 7.44 1.61
N LEU A 187 9.54 6.87 1.95
CA LEU A 187 10.78 7.10 1.24
C LEU A 187 10.76 6.52 -0.18
N GLY A 188 10.13 5.37 -0.38
CA GLY A 188 9.98 4.74 -1.70
C GLY A 188 9.13 5.56 -2.67
N GLN A 189 8.14 6.30 -2.17
CA GLN A 189 7.28 7.15 -2.99
C GLN A 189 7.88 8.54 -3.28
N LEU A 190 8.77 9.04 -2.41
CA LEU A 190 9.31 10.40 -2.49
C LEU A 190 9.90 10.76 -3.86
N PRO A 191 10.71 9.90 -4.52
CA PRO A 191 11.28 10.22 -5.84
C PRO A 191 10.23 10.49 -6.91
N ALA A 192 9.10 9.76 -6.89
CA ALA A 192 8.03 9.93 -7.87
C ALA A 192 7.34 11.29 -7.73
N TYR A 193 7.06 11.72 -6.49
CA TYR A 193 6.45 13.03 -6.25
C TYR A 193 7.40 14.19 -6.57
N LEU A 194 8.69 14.05 -6.27
CA LEU A 194 9.71 15.03 -6.64
C LEU A 194 9.82 15.15 -8.17
N ALA A 195 9.85 14.01 -8.88
CA ALA A 195 9.86 13.98 -10.34
C ALA A 195 8.57 14.57 -10.95
N ALA A 196 7.42 14.45 -10.26
CA ALA A 196 6.16 15.09 -10.66
C ALA A 196 6.15 16.62 -10.47
N GLY A 197 7.17 17.19 -9.80
CA GLY A 197 7.34 18.63 -9.63
C GLY A 197 7.05 19.16 -8.22
N CYS A 198 6.96 18.29 -7.21
CA CYS A 198 6.92 18.71 -5.80
C CYS A 198 8.25 19.36 -5.40
N GLN A 199 8.19 20.40 -4.57
CA GLN A 199 9.41 21.02 -4.07
C GLN A 199 10.10 20.12 -3.03
N SER A 200 11.41 19.93 -3.18
CA SER A 200 12.25 19.21 -2.20
C SER A 200 12.47 20.07 -0.95
N SER A 201 11.45 20.14 -0.09
CA SER A 201 11.47 20.90 1.15
C SER A 201 11.34 19.98 2.36
N ARG A 202 11.84 20.41 3.52
CA ARG A 202 11.66 19.67 4.79
C ARG A 202 10.17 19.46 5.10
N ARG A 203 9.34 20.47 4.82
CA ARG A 203 7.88 20.40 5.03
C ARG A 203 7.23 19.32 4.17
N PHE A 204 7.66 19.21 2.91
CA PHE A 204 7.18 18.17 2.01
C PHE A 204 7.57 16.76 2.49
N ILE A 205 8.84 16.57 2.88
CA ILE A 205 9.32 15.29 3.41
C ILE A 205 8.56 14.89 4.68
N TYR A 206 8.37 15.82 5.63
CA TYR A 206 7.60 15.56 6.84
C TYR A 206 6.13 15.27 6.55
N SER A 207 5.52 15.94 5.57
CA SER A 207 4.15 15.66 5.13
C SER A 207 4.02 14.25 4.56
N MET A 208 4.96 13.85 3.70
CA MET A 208 5.00 12.50 3.14
C MET A 208 5.17 11.43 4.22
N LEU A 209 6.09 11.63 5.17
CA LEU A 209 6.26 10.73 6.31
C LEU A 209 4.99 10.65 7.16
N LEU A 210 4.39 11.79 7.51
CA LEU A 210 3.18 11.84 8.33
C LEU A 210 2.02 11.07 7.70
N LEU A 211 1.70 11.36 6.43
CA LEU A 211 0.58 10.75 5.72
C LEU A 211 0.78 9.26 5.44
N ASN A 212 2.01 8.85 5.07
CA ASN A 212 2.31 7.46 4.79
C ASN A 212 2.43 6.62 6.07
N SER A 213 3.06 7.16 7.13
CA SER A 213 3.11 6.47 8.41
C SER A 213 1.72 6.29 9.02
N TRP A 214 0.82 7.26 8.86
CA TRP A 214 -0.58 7.10 9.29
C TRP A 214 -1.28 5.94 8.56
N GLN A 215 -1.19 5.90 7.23
CA GLN A 215 -1.79 4.81 6.43
C GLN A 215 -1.12 3.45 6.71
N ALA A 216 0.20 3.44 6.94
CA ALA A 216 0.94 2.24 7.32
C ALA A 216 0.44 1.67 8.66
N MET A 217 0.27 2.53 9.67
CA MET A 217 -0.30 2.13 10.97
C MET A 217 -1.74 1.64 10.83
N LEU A 218 -2.59 2.38 10.10
CA LEU A 218 -4.00 2.04 9.90
C LEU A 218 -4.19 0.67 9.23
N PHE A 219 -3.71 0.52 8.00
CA PHE A 219 -3.92 -0.72 7.23
C PHE A 219 -3.05 -1.85 7.73
N GLY A 220 -1.88 -1.55 8.31
CA GLY A 220 -1.04 -2.56 8.91
C GLY A 220 -1.59 -3.12 10.22
N TRP A 221 -2.28 -2.31 11.04
CA TRP A 221 -3.03 -2.82 12.18
C TRP A 221 -4.21 -3.69 11.73
N ILE A 222 -4.97 -3.25 10.72
CA ILE A 222 -6.06 -4.06 10.13
C ILE A 222 -5.52 -5.39 9.60
N PHE A 223 -4.40 -5.37 8.88
CA PHE A 223 -3.72 -6.58 8.42
C PHE A 223 -3.32 -7.50 9.56
N TRP A 224 -2.75 -6.95 10.64
CA TRP A 224 -2.31 -7.73 11.79
C TRP A 224 -3.49 -8.40 12.51
N GLN A 225 -4.63 -7.73 12.63
CA GLN A 225 -5.80 -8.28 13.32
C GLN A 225 -6.68 -9.18 12.44
N TYR A 226 -6.85 -8.82 11.16
CA TYR A 226 -7.87 -9.41 10.28
C TYR A 226 -7.31 -10.01 8.97
N GLY A 227 -6.01 -9.87 8.72
CA GLY A 227 -5.33 -10.45 7.55
C GLY A 227 -5.41 -9.60 6.27
N LEU A 228 -4.82 -10.13 5.19
CA LEU A 228 -4.58 -9.39 3.95
C LEU A 228 -5.85 -8.93 3.23
N ILE A 229 -6.89 -9.77 3.19
CA ILE A 229 -8.16 -9.42 2.53
C ILE A 229 -8.83 -8.23 3.21
N ALA A 230 -8.76 -8.16 4.54
CA ALA A 230 -9.29 -7.03 5.30
C ALA A 230 -8.52 -5.74 5.00
N ALA A 231 -7.19 -5.81 4.91
CA ALA A 231 -6.36 -4.64 4.58
C ALA A 231 -6.62 -4.12 3.16
N ILE A 232 -6.73 -5.02 2.18
CA ILE A 232 -7.12 -4.67 0.80
C ILE A 232 -8.50 -4.00 0.78
N GLY A 233 -9.50 -4.61 1.42
CA GLY A 233 -10.84 -4.06 1.49
C GLY A 233 -10.89 -2.68 2.16
N ALA A 234 -10.17 -2.52 3.28
CA ALA A 234 -10.03 -1.26 3.99
C ALA A 234 -9.40 -0.17 3.11
N HIS A 235 -8.32 -0.48 2.40
CA HIS A 235 -7.62 0.50 1.59
C HIS A 235 -8.42 0.90 0.34
N ILE A 236 -9.15 -0.04 -0.27
CA ILE A 236 -10.13 0.24 -1.33
C ILE A 236 -11.23 1.18 -0.80
N LEU A 237 -11.83 0.86 0.35
CA LEU A 237 -12.87 1.67 0.96
C LEU A 237 -12.37 3.07 1.32
N PHE A 238 -11.14 3.18 1.80
CA PHE A 238 -10.47 4.44 2.06
C PHE A 238 -10.35 5.30 0.80
N HIS A 239 -9.92 4.73 -0.33
CA HIS A 239 -9.86 5.46 -1.60
C HIS A 239 -11.23 5.87 -2.11
N ILE A 240 -12.25 5.01 -1.98
CA ILE A 240 -13.64 5.36 -2.34
C ILE A 240 -14.12 6.53 -1.50
N GLY A 241 -13.96 6.47 -0.17
CA GLY A 241 -14.37 7.53 0.73
C GLY A 241 -13.62 8.84 0.45
N TRP A 242 -12.31 8.76 0.16
CA TRP A 242 -11.52 9.93 -0.19
C TRP A 242 -11.97 10.55 -1.52
N TYR A 243 -12.25 9.73 -2.54
CA TYR A 243 -12.78 10.18 -3.83
C TYR A 243 -14.14 10.86 -3.70
N LEU A 244 -15.02 10.34 -2.83
CA LEU A 244 -16.33 10.96 -2.56
C LEU A 244 -16.18 12.36 -1.94
N TYR A 245 -15.14 12.58 -1.14
CA TYR A 245 -14.83 13.87 -0.54
C TYR A 245 -14.16 14.85 -1.53
N ASP A 246 -13.19 14.36 -2.33
CA ASP A 246 -12.45 15.16 -3.31
C ASP A 246 -12.34 14.42 -4.65
N LYS A 247 -13.22 14.78 -5.58
CA LYS A 247 -13.47 14.06 -6.84
C LYS A 247 -12.42 14.27 -7.94
N THR A 248 -11.29 14.91 -7.63
CA THR A 248 -10.21 15.13 -8.62
C THR A 248 -9.61 13.85 -9.13
#